data_AF-A0AB37ZK65-F1
#
_entry.id   AF-A0AB37ZK65-F1
#
_cell.length_a   1.000
_cell.length_b   1.000
_cell.length_c   1.000
_cell.angle_alpha   90.00
_cell.angle_beta   90.00
_cell.angle_gamma   90.00
#
_symmetry.space_group_name_H-M   'P 1'
#
loop_
_entity.id
_entity.type
_entity.pdbx_description
1 polymer ?
#
loop_
_entity_poly.entity_id
_entity_poly.type
_entity_poly.pdbx_seq_one_letter_code
_entity_poly.pdbx_strand_id
1 'polypeptide(L)'
;MEELHHHLRQLPGFLQAEIAAYVGDWSGMNYIEITDKHIQAVNHLINSKRAPLQPINIEYAHTLWGDQRSTKEDMEMSAHLRTLPGDGRMDLIAEARFFMESILFLENFKRSIEDLLTRLLELGRQHAERMAQEAAQRQAEEEARARAEAEEAARRLAEEHAAQQRAIEAAFQLAQRQVEEAEHALALRNAEEARAKEAESNRAIEMTFGPEASREIDNAIKVLRGTIEIAITDFSNTISAHGAFDMSQLEAIQNMSATH
;
A
#
# COMPACT_ATOMS: atom_id res chain seq x y z
N MET A 1 39.28 -11.49 4.65
CA MET A 1 40.61 -11.92 4.16
C MET A 1 41.48 -12.52 5.26
N GLU A 2 41.39 -12.09 6.52
CA GLU A 2 42.23 -12.62 7.61
C GLU A 2 42.08 -14.13 7.85
N GLU A 3 40.85 -14.67 7.74
CA GLU A 3 40.58 -16.10 7.93
C GLU A 3 41.30 -16.97 6.88
N LEU A 4 41.30 -16.57 5.60
CA LEU A 4 42.05 -17.25 4.55
C LEU A 4 43.57 -17.25 4.84
N HIS A 5 44.11 -16.10 5.25
CA HIS A 5 45.53 -15.99 5.63
C HIS A 5 45.85 -16.85 6.86
N HIS A 6 44.94 -16.93 7.82
CA HIS A 6 45.09 -17.79 8.98
C HIS A 6 45.21 -19.25 8.57
N HIS A 7 44.29 -19.74 7.73
CA HIS A 7 44.33 -21.12 7.25
C HIS A 7 45.57 -21.39 6.38
N LEU A 8 46.00 -20.45 5.54
CA LEU A 8 47.23 -20.58 4.75
C LEU A 8 48.47 -20.75 5.64
N ARG A 9 48.56 -20.00 6.75
CA ARG A 9 49.68 -20.11 7.69
C ARG A 9 49.77 -21.47 8.39
N GLN A 10 48.67 -22.21 8.47
CA GLN A 10 48.67 -23.57 9.04
C GLN A 10 49.32 -24.60 8.12
N LEU A 11 49.43 -24.32 6.82
CA LEU A 11 50.11 -25.19 5.88
C LEU A 11 51.64 -25.09 6.03
N PRO A 12 52.39 -26.17 5.74
CA PRO A 12 53.81 -26.10 5.41
C PRO A 12 54.10 -25.05 4.32
N GLY A 13 55.20 -24.32 4.45
CA GLY A 13 55.61 -23.21 3.60
C GLY A 13 55.80 -23.63 2.15
N PHE A 14 56.27 -24.85 1.88
CA PHE A 14 56.35 -25.36 0.51
C PHE A 14 54.95 -25.53 -0.13
N LEU A 15 53.94 -25.98 0.63
CA LEU A 15 52.56 -26.06 0.13
C LEU A 15 51.95 -24.67 -0.06
N GLN A 16 52.27 -23.72 0.83
CA GLN A 16 51.86 -22.32 0.64
C GLN A 16 52.45 -21.75 -0.66
N ALA A 17 53.73 -22.01 -0.94
CA ALA A 17 54.39 -21.57 -2.16
C ALA A 17 53.80 -22.24 -3.41
N GLU A 18 53.51 -23.54 -3.37
CA GLU A 18 52.83 -24.25 -4.46
C GLU A 18 51.43 -23.66 -4.71
N ILE A 19 50.63 -23.45 -3.68
CA ILE A 19 49.29 -22.82 -3.81
C ILE A 19 49.44 -21.42 -4.39
N ALA A 20 50.36 -20.60 -3.88
CA ALA A 20 50.60 -19.25 -4.39
C ALA A 20 51.01 -19.26 -5.86
N ALA A 21 51.83 -20.22 -6.30
CA ALA A 21 52.22 -20.37 -7.70
C ALA A 21 51.01 -20.71 -8.60
N TYR A 22 50.08 -21.54 -8.14
CA TYR A 22 48.86 -21.88 -8.88
C TYR A 22 47.82 -20.77 -8.88
N VAL A 23 47.63 -20.11 -7.74
CA VAL A 23 46.70 -18.98 -7.61
C VAL A 23 47.22 -17.78 -8.42
N GLY A 24 48.53 -17.54 -8.43
CA GLY A 24 49.13 -16.39 -9.10
C GLY A 24 48.63 -15.07 -8.51
N ASP A 25 48.59 -14.02 -9.34
CA ASP A 25 48.02 -12.75 -8.91
C ASP A 25 46.49 -12.83 -8.80
N TRP A 26 46.00 -12.14 -7.77
CA TRP A 26 44.63 -12.06 -7.31
C TRP A 26 44.26 -10.61 -6.92
N SER A 27 45.11 -9.65 -7.28
CA SER A 27 44.82 -8.22 -7.13
C SER A 27 43.52 -7.86 -7.87
N GLY A 28 42.64 -7.12 -7.18
CA GLY A 28 41.35 -6.69 -7.73
C GLY A 28 40.23 -7.75 -7.72
N MET A 29 40.50 -8.99 -7.32
CA MET A 29 39.45 -10.01 -7.17
C MET A 29 38.66 -9.81 -5.87
N ASN A 30 37.38 -10.17 -5.90
CA ASN A 30 36.57 -10.16 -4.68
C ASN A 30 36.90 -11.38 -3.79
N TYR A 31 36.50 -11.33 -2.52
CA TYR A 31 36.89 -12.37 -1.56
C TYR A 31 36.34 -13.76 -1.90
N ILE A 32 35.16 -13.83 -2.54
CA ILE A 32 34.54 -15.10 -2.96
C ILE A 32 35.36 -15.72 -4.10
N GLU A 33 35.68 -14.95 -5.14
CA GLU A 33 36.51 -15.36 -6.27
C GLU A 33 37.90 -15.81 -5.82
N ILE A 34 38.50 -15.06 -4.90
CA ILE A 34 39.77 -15.39 -4.27
C ILE A 34 39.70 -16.78 -3.61
N THR A 35 38.67 -17.00 -2.80
CA THR A 35 38.48 -18.23 -2.01
C THR A 35 38.23 -19.43 -2.93
N ASP A 36 37.42 -19.26 -3.97
CA ASP A 36 37.17 -20.28 -5.00
C ASP A 36 38.45 -20.65 -5.76
N LYS A 37 39.25 -19.66 -6.17
CA LYS A 37 40.54 -19.89 -6.84
C LYS A 37 41.51 -20.70 -5.97
N HIS A 38 41.51 -20.49 -4.65
CA HIS A 38 42.30 -21.30 -3.72
C HIS A 38 41.83 -22.74 -3.66
N ILE A 39 40.52 -22.98 -3.65
CA ILE A 39 39.95 -24.34 -3.68
C ILE A 39 40.35 -25.05 -4.98
N GLN A 40 40.28 -24.36 -6.13
CA GLN A 40 40.71 -24.91 -7.41
C GLN A 40 42.20 -25.27 -7.41
N ALA A 41 43.07 -24.38 -6.93
CA ALA A 41 44.50 -24.63 -6.80
C ALA A 41 44.78 -25.86 -5.92
N VAL A 42 44.10 -25.95 -4.78
CA VAL A 42 44.25 -27.08 -3.85
C VAL A 42 43.78 -28.40 -4.47
N ASN A 43 42.64 -28.42 -5.16
CA ASN A 43 42.16 -29.60 -5.88
C ASN A 43 43.18 -30.07 -6.92
N HIS A 44 43.77 -29.13 -7.67
CA HIS A 44 44.81 -29.45 -8.63
C HIS A 44 46.04 -30.07 -7.96
N LEU A 45 46.52 -29.47 -6.86
CA LEU A 45 47.66 -29.99 -6.11
C LEU A 45 47.40 -31.37 -5.50
N ILE A 46 46.21 -31.61 -4.94
CA ILE A 46 45.82 -32.93 -4.44
C ILE A 46 45.91 -33.96 -5.56
N ASN A 47 45.35 -33.66 -6.73
CA ASN A 47 45.40 -34.56 -7.88
C ASN A 47 46.83 -34.78 -8.38
N SER A 48 47.64 -33.73 -8.46
CA SER A 48 49.04 -33.81 -8.86
C SER A 48 49.87 -34.66 -7.91
N LYS A 49 49.64 -34.57 -6.60
CA LYS A 49 50.34 -35.37 -5.59
C LYS A 49 49.82 -36.80 -5.50
N ARG A 50 48.56 -37.02 -5.88
CA ARG A 50 47.95 -38.36 -5.94
C ARG A 50 48.41 -39.15 -7.17
N ALA A 51 48.66 -38.49 -8.30
CA ALA A 51 49.04 -39.12 -9.56
C ALA A 51 50.24 -40.10 -9.49
N PRO A 52 51.36 -39.79 -8.80
CA PRO A 52 52.50 -40.70 -8.71
C PRO A 52 52.35 -41.81 -7.65
N LEU A 53 51.29 -41.80 -6.83
CA LEU A 53 51.12 -42.77 -5.75
C LEU A 53 50.73 -44.15 -6.29
N GLN A 54 51.65 -45.11 -6.16
CA GLN A 54 51.39 -46.50 -6.50
C GLN A 54 50.89 -47.29 -5.27
N PRO A 55 49.92 -48.21 -5.42
CA PRO A 55 49.36 -48.98 -4.30
C PRO A 55 50.42 -49.69 -3.44
N ILE A 56 51.43 -50.26 -4.08
CA ILE A 56 52.51 -50.97 -3.38
C ILE A 56 53.34 -50.04 -2.48
N ASN A 57 53.58 -48.80 -2.91
CA ASN A 57 54.34 -47.83 -2.11
C ASN A 57 53.50 -47.28 -0.96
N ILE A 58 52.18 -47.16 -1.14
CA ILE A 58 51.22 -46.79 -0.09
C ILE A 58 51.24 -47.86 1.02
N GLU A 59 51.10 -49.14 0.65
CA GLU A 59 51.09 -50.27 1.60
C GLU A 59 52.40 -50.34 2.40
N TYR A 60 53.54 -50.20 1.73
CA TYR A 60 54.84 -50.18 2.41
C TYR A 60 55.02 -48.95 3.29
N ALA A 61 54.54 -47.77 2.88
CA ALA A 61 54.61 -46.56 3.69
C ALA A 61 53.81 -46.72 5.00
N HIS A 62 52.59 -47.26 4.94
CA HIS A 62 51.81 -47.58 6.14
C HIS A 62 52.53 -48.61 7.02
N THR A 63 53.13 -49.64 6.43
CA THR A 63 53.83 -50.69 7.19
C THR A 63 55.07 -50.16 7.91
N LEU A 64 55.84 -49.28 7.26
CA LEU A 64 57.12 -48.78 7.78
C LEU A 64 56.95 -47.66 8.81
N TRP A 65 55.92 -46.84 8.67
CA TRP A 65 55.77 -45.63 9.47
C TRP A 65 54.45 -45.52 10.24
N GLY A 66 53.54 -46.48 10.07
CA GLY A 66 52.24 -46.52 10.74
C GLY A 66 51.32 -45.35 10.38
N ASP A 67 50.31 -45.13 11.22
CA ASP A 67 49.27 -44.10 11.01
C ASP A 67 49.59 -42.77 11.72
N GLN A 68 50.84 -42.58 12.15
CA GLN A 68 51.22 -41.36 12.84
C GLN A 68 51.30 -40.19 11.86
N ARG A 69 50.38 -39.24 12.03
CA ARG A 69 50.29 -38.01 11.23
C ARG A 69 51.52 -37.14 11.40
N SER A 70 51.96 -36.55 10.30
CA SER A 70 53.06 -35.59 10.32
C SER A 70 52.58 -34.24 10.85
N THR A 71 53.37 -33.63 11.72
CA THR A 71 53.19 -32.23 12.08
C THR A 71 53.62 -31.32 10.94
N LYS A 72 53.33 -30.02 11.04
CA LYS A 72 53.80 -29.04 10.05
C LYS A 72 55.32 -29.07 9.99
N GLU A 73 55.99 -29.10 11.13
CA GLU A 73 57.45 -29.13 11.25
C GLU A 73 58.06 -30.41 10.64
N ASP A 74 57.43 -31.57 10.84
CA ASP A 74 57.86 -32.83 10.21
C ASP A 74 57.79 -32.75 8.68
N MET A 75 56.76 -32.08 8.14
CA MET A 75 56.59 -31.88 6.71
C MET A 75 57.62 -30.92 6.13
N GLU A 76 57.97 -29.84 6.83
CA GLU A 76 59.02 -28.91 6.42
C GLU A 76 60.38 -29.60 6.39
N MET A 77 60.68 -30.39 7.42
CA MET A 77 61.90 -31.19 7.49
C MET A 77 61.95 -32.20 6.34
N SER A 78 60.86 -32.91 6.09
CA SER A 78 60.76 -33.89 4.99
C SER A 78 60.94 -33.23 3.62
N ALA A 79 60.36 -32.04 3.41
CA ALA A 79 60.54 -31.28 2.18
C ALA A 79 62.01 -30.87 1.99
N HIS A 80 62.70 -30.47 3.06
CA HIS A 80 64.13 -30.17 3.01
C HIS A 80 64.97 -31.40 2.68
N LEU A 81 64.72 -32.53 3.36
CA LEU A 81 65.45 -33.78 3.12
C LEU A 81 65.29 -34.29 1.69
N ARG A 82 64.14 -34.08 1.05
CA ARG A 82 63.90 -34.44 -0.37
C ARG A 82 64.78 -33.67 -1.36
N THR A 83 65.40 -32.56 -0.96
CA THR A 83 66.33 -31.82 -1.81
C THR A 83 67.76 -32.37 -1.77
N LEU A 84 68.04 -33.30 -0.85
CA LEU A 84 69.35 -33.92 -0.69
C LEU A 84 69.45 -35.20 -1.55
N PRO A 85 70.65 -35.59 -2.01
CA PRO A 85 70.84 -36.84 -2.75
C PRO A 85 70.54 -38.06 -1.87
N GLY A 86 69.70 -38.99 -2.35
CA GLY A 86 69.24 -40.17 -1.61
C GLY A 86 69.51 -41.52 -2.29
N ASP A 87 69.14 -42.61 -1.59
CA ASP A 87 69.22 -44.01 -2.05
C ASP A 87 67.86 -44.49 -2.59
N GLY A 88 67.81 -44.79 -3.89
CA GLY A 88 66.61 -44.68 -4.72
C GLY A 88 65.40 -45.57 -4.39
N ARG A 89 65.49 -46.58 -3.52
CA ARG A 89 64.33 -47.40 -3.09
C ARG A 89 63.66 -46.90 -1.82
N MET A 90 64.45 -46.55 -0.80
CA MET A 90 63.91 -45.92 0.41
C MET A 90 63.32 -44.55 0.08
N ASP A 91 63.88 -43.88 -0.93
CA ASP A 91 63.39 -42.61 -1.45
C ASP A 91 61.95 -42.71 -1.99
N LEU A 92 61.59 -43.78 -2.72
CA LEU A 92 60.24 -43.93 -3.31
C LEU A 92 59.15 -44.14 -2.25
N ILE A 93 59.44 -44.91 -1.20
CA ILE A 93 58.48 -45.16 -0.12
C ILE A 93 58.35 -43.90 0.77
N ALA A 94 59.46 -43.22 1.05
CA ALA A 94 59.46 -41.94 1.76
C ALA A 94 58.72 -40.84 0.96
N GLU A 95 58.87 -40.84 -0.37
CA GLU A 95 58.16 -39.93 -1.27
C GLU A 95 56.66 -40.21 -1.30
N ALA A 96 56.25 -41.49 -1.30
CA ALA A 96 54.84 -41.85 -1.17
C ALA A 96 54.25 -41.35 0.16
N ARG A 97 54.96 -41.54 1.28
CA ARG A 97 54.53 -41.00 2.58
C ARG A 97 54.40 -39.48 2.54
N PHE A 98 55.39 -38.78 1.99
CA PHE A 98 55.38 -37.33 1.86
C PHE A 98 54.18 -36.81 1.06
N PHE A 99 53.84 -37.45 -0.06
CA PHE A 99 52.67 -37.08 -0.86
C PHE A 99 51.35 -37.37 -0.14
N MET A 100 51.24 -38.51 0.56
CA MET A 100 50.03 -38.80 1.35
C MET A 100 49.81 -37.76 2.45
N GLU A 101 50.84 -37.40 3.20
CA GLU A 101 50.73 -36.37 4.25
C GLU A 101 50.46 -34.99 3.66
N SER A 102 51.11 -34.64 2.55
CA SER A 102 50.81 -33.39 1.82
C SER A 102 49.33 -33.31 1.40
N ILE A 103 48.76 -34.41 0.91
CA ILE A 103 47.34 -34.50 0.56
C ILE A 103 46.47 -34.26 1.79
N LEU A 104 46.81 -34.82 2.95
CA LEU A 104 46.04 -34.59 4.19
C LEU A 104 46.05 -33.12 4.62
N PHE A 105 47.21 -32.45 4.56
CA PHE A 105 47.29 -31.00 4.85
C PHE A 105 46.43 -30.20 3.87
N LEU A 106 46.48 -30.53 2.58
CA LEU A 106 45.68 -29.88 1.54
C LEU A 106 44.18 -30.15 1.70
N GLU A 107 43.77 -31.37 2.07
CA GLU A 107 42.36 -31.71 2.31
C GLU A 107 41.79 -30.99 3.53
N ASN A 108 42.57 -30.89 4.62
CA ASN A 108 42.17 -30.10 5.80
C ASN A 108 42.02 -28.62 5.47
N PHE A 109 42.98 -28.04 4.74
CA PHE A 109 42.90 -26.67 4.28
C PHE A 109 41.70 -26.46 3.35
N LYS A 110 41.51 -27.33 2.35
CA LYS A 110 40.37 -27.30 1.43
C LYS A 110 39.06 -27.23 2.19
N ARG A 111 38.85 -28.11 3.17
CA ARG A 111 37.64 -28.13 3.98
C ARG A 111 37.39 -26.81 4.69
N SER A 112 38.42 -26.25 5.33
CA SER A 112 38.31 -24.94 6.00
C SER A 112 37.97 -23.81 5.03
N ILE A 113 38.51 -23.85 3.81
CA ILE A 113 38.25 -22.83 2.78
C ILE A 113 36.88 -23.01 2.12
N GLU A 114 36.38 -24.24 1.95
CA GLU A 114 35.00 -24.53 1.50
C GLU A 114 33.96 -24.04 2.53
N ASP A 115 34.23 -24.25 3.83
CA ASP A 115 33.39 -23.72 4.91
C ASP A 115 33.41 -22.18 4.93
N LEU A 116 34.56 -21.56 4.67
CA LEU A 116 34.68 -20.11 4.50
C LEU A 116 33.88 -19.61 3.29
N LEU A 117 34.03 -20.25 2.12
CA LEU A 117 33.32 -19.88 0.90
C LEU A 117 31.80 -19.92 1.11
N THR A 118 31.31 -20.99 1.74
CA THR A 118 29.89 -21.15 2.06
C THR A 118 29.38 -20.00 2.93
N ARG A 119 30.13 -19.62 3.96
CA ARG A 119 29.78 -18.47 4.82
C ARG A 119 29.78 -17.15 4.06
N LEU A 120 30.75 -16.93 3.17
CA LEU A 120 30.81 -15.71 2.36
C LEU A 120 29.64 -15.59 1.39
N LEU A 121 29.24 -16.69 0.74
CA LEU A 121 28.08 -16.72 -0.14
C LEU A 121 26.78 -16.41 0.61
N GLU A 122 26.61 -17.00 1.79
CA GLU A 122 25.44 -16.76 2.63
C GLU A 122 25.37 -15.30 3.12
N LEU A 123 26.49 -14.73 3.56
CA LEU A 123 26.56 -13.31 3.93
C LEU A 123 26.22 -12.39 2.75
N GLY A 124 26.71 -12.72 1.55
CA GLY A 124 26.39 -11.99 0.33
C GLY A 124 24.90 -12.04 0.01
N ARG A 125 24.29 -13.23 0.14
CA ARG A 125 22.85 -13.42 -0.05
C ARG A 125 22.03 -12.61 0.96
N GLN A 126 22.34 -12.70 2.24
CA GLN A 126 21.64 -11.96 3.29
C GLN A 126 21.77 -10.44 3.13
N HIS A 127 22.92 -9.96 2.64
CA HIS A 127 23.09 -8.55 2.35
C HIS A 127 22.22 -8.12 1.15
N ALA A 128 22.21 -8.90 0.07
CA ALA A 128 21.36 -8.63 -1.09
C ALA A 128 19.86 -8.68 -0.73
N GLU A 129 19.43 -9.64 0.08
CA GLU A 129 18.05 -9.74 0.57
C GLU A 129 17.67 -8.52 1.43
N ARG A 130 18.55 -8.07 2.32
CA ARG A 130 18.31 -6.83 3.10
C ARG A 130 18.18 -5.60 2.20
N MET A 131 19.08 -5.45 1.24
CA MET A 131 19.01 -4.33 0.29
C MET A 131 17.71 -4.34 -0.54
N ALA A 132 17.27 -5.53 -0.97
CA ALA A 132 16.01 -5.69 -1.69
C ALA A 132 14.79 -5.39 -0.80
N GLN A 133 14.81 -5.83 0.45
CA GLN A 133 13.74 -5.54 1.42
C GLN A 133 13.67 -4.05 1.74
N GLU A 134 14.80 -3.39 1.97
CA GLU A 134 14.86 -1.94 2.21
C GLU A 134 14.37 -1.17 0.99
N ALA A 135 14.74 -1.57 -0.23
CA ALA A 135 14.25 -0.95 -1.46
C ALA A 135 12.73 -1.11 -1.60
N ALA A 136 12.19 -2.32 -1.34
CA ALA A 136 10.75 -2.57 -1.38
C ALA A 136 9.99 -1.80 -0.29
N GLN A 137 10.55 -1.67 0.91
CA GLN A 137 9.97 -0.87 1.99
C GLN A 137 9.91 0.61 1.63
N ARG A 138 10.98 1.17 1.06
CA ARG A 138 10.98 2.57 0.61
C ARG A 138 9.91 2.81 -0.46
N GLN A 139 9.78 1.90 -1.42
CA GLN A 139 8.72 2.00 -2.44
C GLN A 139 7.32 1.95 -1.83
N ALA A 140 7.08 1.01 -0.89
CA ALA A 140 5.79 0.91 -0.21
C ALA A 140 5.48 2.14 0.64
N GLU A 141 6.48 2.72 1.30
CA GLU A 141 6.32 3.95 2.08
C GLU A 141 6.04 5.17 1.18
N GLU A 142 6.74 5.30 0.05
CA GLU A 142 6.49 6.35 -0.93
C GLU A 142 5.08 6.23 -1.54
N GLU A 143 4.63 5.02 -1.87
CA GLU A 143 3.27 4.78 -2.34
C GLU A 143 2.23 5.11 -1.27
N ALA A 144 2.48 4.75 -0.01
CA ALA A 144 1.58 5.07 1.10
C ALA A 144 1.46 6.58 1.31
N ARG A 145 2.59 7.31 1.23
CA ARG A 145 2.60 8.78 1.31
C ARG A 145 1.85 9.41 0.13
N ALA A 146 2.10 8.95 -1.10
CA ALA A 146 1.39 9.44 -2.28
C ALA A 146 -0.13 9.19 -2.19
N ARG A 147 -0.56 8.05 -1.65
CA ARG A 147 -1.98 7.76 -1.40
C ARG A 147 -2.58 8.67 -0.34
N ALA A 148 -1.87 8.91 0.77
CA ALA A 148 -2.33 9.81 1.81
C ALA A 148 -2.48 11.25 1.30
N GLU A 149 -1.51 11.74 0.52
CA GLU A 149 -1.58 13.06 -0.12
C GLU A 149 -2.75 13.15 -1.13
N ALA A 150 -2.97 12.10 -1.92
CA ALA A 150 -4.10 12.04 -2.85
C ALA A 150 -5.46 12.02 -2.12
N GLU A 151 -5.56 11.30 -0.99
CA GLU A 151 -6.76 11.27 -0.17
C GLU A 151 -7.03 12.62 0.49
N GLU A 152 -6.00 13.28 1.03
CA GLU A 152 -6.14 14.64 1.58
C GLU A 152 -6.56 15.65 0.51
N ALA A 153 -5.98 15.58 -0.68
CA ALA A 153 -6.38 16.43 -1.81
C ALA A 153 -7.84 16.18 -2.21
N ALA A 154 -8.29 14.93 -2.26
CA ALA A 154 -9.67 14.58 -2.55
C ALA A 154 -10.64 15.10 -1.47
N ARG A 155 -10.25 15.03 -0.18
CA ARG A 155 -11.05 15.58 0.92
C ARG A 155 -11.19 17.09 0.81
N ARG A 156 -10.11 17.83 0.52
CA ARG A 156 -10.17 19.29 0.34
C ARG A 156 -11.11 19.68 -0.80
N LEU A 157 -11.01 19.00 -1.94
CA LEU A 157 -11.93 19.23 -3.07
C LEU A 157 -13.39 18.95 -2.69
N ALA A 158 -13.66 17.87 -1.95
CA ALA A 158 -15.00 17.55 -1.49
C ALA A 158 -15.55 18.60 -0.51
N GLU A 159 -14.72 19.10 0.41
CA GLU A 159 -15.07 20.18 1.34
C GLU A 159 -15.33 21.50 0.62
N GLU A 160 -14.50 21.86 -0.37
CA GLU A 160 -14.70 23.04 -1.21
C GLU A 160 -16.01 22.95 -2.01
N HIS A 161 -16.29 21.80 -2.62
CA HIS A 161 -17.55 21.57 -3.32
C HIS A 161 -18.76 21.66 -2.37
N ALA A 162 -18.68 21.07 -1.18
CA ALA A 162 -19.74 21.17 -0.18
C ALA A 162 -19.95 22.62 0.29
N ALA A 163 -18.88 23.39 0.48
CA ALA A 163 -18.96 24.79 0.84
C ALA A 163 -19.58 25.66 -0.28
N GLN A 164 -19.20 25.43 -1.53
CA GLN A 164 -19.81 26.08 -2.68
C GLN A 164 -21.30 25.77 -2.79
N GLN A 165 -21.69 24.50 -2.61
CA GLN A 165 -23.10 24.11 -2.66
C GLN A 165 -23.92 24.82 -1.58
N ARG A 166 -23.40 24.90 -0.35
CA ARG A 166 -24.05 25.66 0.73
C ARG A 166 -24.15 27.15 0.41
N ALA A 167 -23.13 27.74 -0.23
CA ALA A 167 -23.16 29.14 -0.63
C ALA A 167 -24.23 29.40 -1.72
N ILE A 168 -24.36 28.48 -2.69
CA ILE A 168 -25.41 28.53 -3.72
C ILE A 168 -26.80 28.42 -3.09
N GLU A 169 -26.99 27.46 -2.18
CA GLU A 169 -28.27 27.28 -1.46
C GLU A 169 -28.62 28.49 -0.60
N ALA A 170 -27.65 29.07 0.11
CA ALA A 170 -27.86 30.29 0.90
C ALA A 170 -28.20 31.49 0.02
N ALA A 171 -27.53 31.65 -1.13
CA ALA A 171 -27.84 32.71 -2.09
C ALA A 171 -29.24 32.55 -2.68
N PHE A 172 -29.65 31.30 -2.97
CA PHE A 172 -30.99 31.00 -3.45
C PHE A 172 -32.06 31.33 -2.41
N GLN A 173 -31.86 30.94 -1.14
CA GLN A 173 -32.78 31.30 -0.06
C GLN A 173 -32.88 32.81 0.16
N LEU A 174 -31.76 33.54 0.05
CA LEU A 174 -31.79 35.01 0.12
C LEU A 174 -32.58 35.61 -1.05
N ALA A 175 -32.40 35.09 -2.26
CA ALA A 175 -33.18 35.54 -3.42
C ALA A 175 -34.68 35.27 -3.23
N GLN A 176 -35.07 34.11 -2.69
CA GLN A 176 -36.47 33.82 -2.36
C GLN A 176 -37.02 34.82 -1.34
N ARG A 177 -36.28 35.11 -0.26
CA ARG A 177 -36.72 36.12 0.73
C ARG A 177 -36.88 37.50 0.11
N GLN A 178 -35.96 37.92 -0.76
CA GLN A 178 -36.07 39.20 -1.46
C GLN A 178 -37.33 39.27 -2.35
N VAL A 179 -37.69 38.15 -2.99
CA VAL A 179 -38.92 38.05 -3.78
C VAL A 179 -40.15 38.11 -2.89
N GLU A 180 -40.19 37.35 -1.79
CA GLU A 180 -41.30 37.38 -0.83
C GLU A 180 -41.48 38.76 -0.18
N GLU A 181 -40.38 39.42 0.22
CA GLU A 181 -40.40 40.79 0.76
C GLU A 181 -40.89 41.80 -0.29
N ALA A 182 -40.46 41.67 -1.56
CA ALA A 182 -40.92 42.51 -2.65
C ALA A 182 -42.40 42.28 -2.98
N GLU A 183 -42.88 41.02 -2.95
CA GLU A 183 -44.29 40.68 -3.10
C GLU A 183 -45.13 41.27 -1.96
N HIS A 184 -44.67 41.17 -0.71
CA HIS A 184 -45.33 41.80 0.42
C HIS A 184 -45.36 43.32 0.31
N ALA A 185 -44.26 43.96 -0.10
CA ALA A 185 -44.21 45.40 -0.31
C ALA A 185 -45.16 45.85 -1.44
N LEU A 186 -45.26 45.08 -2.53
CA LEU A 186 -46.22 45.31 -3.61
C LEU A 186 -47.67 45.11 -3.14
N ALA A 187 -47.95 44.08 -2.34
CA ALA A 187 -49.27 43.83 -1.78
C ALA A 187 -49.70 44.96 -0.83
N LEU A 188 -48.80 45.45 0.03
CA LEU A 188 -49.02 46.61 0.88
C LEU A 188 -49.33 47.85 0.05
N ARG A 189 -48.52 48.14 -0.98
CA ARG A 189 -48.73 49.27 -1.87
C ARG A 189 -50.08 49.17 -2.60
N ASN A 190 -50.44 47.99 -3.11
CA ASN A 190 -51.73 47.77 -3.76
C ASN A 190 -52.91 47.96 -2.79
N ALA A 191 -52.77 47.54 -1.53
CA ALA A 191 -53.79 47.75 -0.51
C ALA A 191 -53.93 49.23 -0.12
N GLU A 192 -52.82 49.97 -0.05
CA GLU A 192 -52.83 51.42 0.16
C GLU A 192 -53.45 52.17 -1.03
N GLU A 193 -53.10 51.81 -2.26
CA GLU A 193 -53.70 52.38 -3.48
C GLU A 193 -55.20 52.07 -3.57
N ALA A 194 -55.63 50.86 -3.18
CA ALA A 194 -57.04 50.50 -3.11
C ALA A 194 -57.80 51.33 -2.06
N ARG A 195 -57.23 51.47 -0.85
CA ARG A 195 -57.80 52.31 0.21
C ARG A 195 -57.85 53.78 -0.18
N ALA A 196 -56.84 54.29 -0.87
CA ALA A 196 -56.80 55.66 -1.35
C ALA A 196 -57.90 55.90 -2.41
N LYS A 197 -58.07 54.98 -3.37
CA LYS A 197 -59.16 55.04 -4.36
C LYS A 197 -60.54 54.91 -3.72
N GLU A 198 -60.70 54.05 -2.72
CA GLU A 198 -61.96 53.92 -1.99
C GLU A 198 -62.27 55.19 -1.19
N ALA A 199 -61.29 55.78 -0.50
CA ALA A 199 -61.45 57.05 0.20
C ALA A 199 -61.75 58.21 -0.75
N GLU A 200 -61.15 58.23 -1.94
CA GLU A 200 -61.44 59.21 -2.98
C GLU A 200 -62.85 59.02 -3.57
N SER A 201 -63.26 57.78 -3.82
CA SER A 201 -64.63 57.44 -4.23
C SER A 201 -65.65 57.85 -3.18
N ASN A 202 -65.41 57.54 -1.90
CA ASN A 202 -66.31 57.90 -0.81
C ASN A 202 -66.41 59.42 -0.63
N ARG A 203 -65.29 60.15 -0.74
CA ARG A 203 -65.30 61.62 -0.77
C ARG A 203 -66.08 62.17 -1.96
N ALA A 204 -65.95 61.57 -3.14
CA ALA A 204 -66.71 61.99 -4.31
C ALA A 204 -68.22 61.78 -4.09
N ILE A 205 -68.63 60.64 -3.51
CA ILE A 205 -70.04 60.37 -3.18
C ILE A 205 -70.55 61.38 -2.14
N GLU A 206 -69.80 61.65 -1.07
CA GLU A 206 -70.15 62.64 -0.05
C GLU A 206 -70.27 64.06 -0.62
N MET A 207 -69.34 64.49 -1.50
CA MET A 207 -69.40 65.82 -2.12
C MET A 207 -70.57 65.98 -3.09
N THR A 208 -71.02 64.91 -3.73
CA THR A 208 -72.05 64.96 -4.79
C THR A 208 -73.46 64.80 -4.24
N PHE A 209 -73.65 63.95 -3.21
CA PHE A 209 -74.97 63.58 -2.69
C PHE A 209 -75.20 63.95 -1.21
N GLY A 210 -74.18 64.45 -0.50
CA GLY A 210 -74.26 64.86 0.90
C GLY A 210 -74.11 63.69 1.91
N PRO A 211 -73.80 63.98 3.18
CA PRO A 211 -73.41 62.98 4.18
C PRO A 211 -74.57 62.04 4.60
N GLU A 212 -75.82 62.48 4.42
CA GLU A 212 -77.02 61.71 4.77
C GLU A 212 -77.27 60.58 3.77
N ALA A 213 -77.13 60.86 2.47
CA ALA A 213 -77.26 59.86 1.41
C ALA A 213 -76.18 58.77 1.50
N SER A 214 -74.95 59.15 1.85
CA SER A 214 -73.86 58.17 2.05
C SER A 214 -74.17 57.18 3.18
N ARG A 215 -74.78 57.65 4.28
CA ARG A 215 -75.20 56.79 5.41
C ARG A 215 -76.33 55.84 5.05
N GLU A 216 -77.28 56.27 4.23
CA GLU A 216 -78.37 55.41 3.76
C GLU A 216 -77.85 54.30 2.84
N ILE A 217 -76.93 54.63 1.93
CA ILE A 217 -76.27 53.66 1.05
C ILE A 217 -75.50 52.63 1.88
N ASP A 218 -74.72 53.05 2.87
CA ASP A 218 -73.99 52.14 3.76
C ASP A 218 -74.92 51.19 4.53
N ASN A 219 -76.05 51.70 5.02
CA ASN A 219 -77.04 50.88 5.72
C ASN A 219 -77.70 49.87 4.77
N ALA A 220 -78.04 50.28 3.54
CA ALA A 220 -78.60 49.39 2.53
C ALA A 220 -77.62 48.27 2.14
N ILE A 221 -76.33 48.61 1.98
CA ILE A 221 -75.28 47.64 1.68
C ILE A 221 -75.10 46.64 2.83
N LYS A 222 -75.14 47.08 4.09
CA LYS A 222 -75.08 46.17 5.25
C LYS A 222 -76.26 45.20 5.29
N VAL A 223 -77.47 45.68 5.03
CA VAL A 223 -78.67 44.84 4.96
C VAL A 223 -78.55 43.82 3.82
N LEU A 224 -78.10 44.25 2.64
CA LEU A 224 -77.88 43.36 1.50
C LEU A 224 -76.85 42.28 1.82
N ARG A 225 -75.73 42.63 2.47
CA ARG A 225 -74.69 41.67 2.86
C ARG A 225 -75.23 40.62 3.83
N GLY A 226 -75.96 41.05 4.86
CA GLY A 226 -76.60 40.11 5.79
C GLY A 226 -77.60 39.20 5.10
N THR A 227 -78.35 39.72 4.12
CA THR A 227 -79.30 38.93 3.33
C THR A 227 -78.61 37.88 2.46
N ILE A 228 -77.46 38.23 1.86
CA ILE A 228 -76.65 37.30 1.06
C ILE A 228 -76.00 36.23 1.95
N GLU A 229 -75.45 36.60 3.11
CA GLU A 229 -74.87 35.62 4.05
C GLU A 229 -75.94 34.63 4.56
N ILE A 230 -77.15 35.11 4.84
CA ILE A 230 -78.30 34.26 5.17
C ILE A 230 -78.62 33.35 3.99
N ALA A 231 -78.72 33.87 2.77
CA ALA A 231 -79.03 33.07 1.58
C ALA A 231 -77.96 32.00 1.28
N ILE A 232 -76.67 32.31 1.46
CA ILE A 232 -75.58 31.33 1.32
C ILE A 232 -75.69 30.24 2.38
N THR A 233 -75.98 30.62 3.63
CA THR A 233 -76.17 29.66 4.73
C THR A 233 -77.39 28.77 4.49
N ASP A 234 -78.50 29.34 4.03
CA ASP A 234 -79.75 28.63 3.76
C ASP A 234 -79.62 27.69 2.55
N PHE A 235 -78.91 28.14 1.51
CA PHE A 235 -78.57 27.30 0.36
C PHE A 235 -77.67 26.12 0.76
N SER A 236 -76.65 26.38 1.59
CA SER A 236 -75.76 25.33 2.13
C SER A 236 -76.52 24.30 2.98
N ASN A 237 -77.48 24.75 3.79
CA ASN A 237 -78.35 23.88 4.58
C ASN A 237 -79.32 23.07 3.71
N THR A 238 -79.87 23.67 2.66
CA THR A 238 -80.82 23.01 1.74
C THR A 238 -80.14 21.91 0.91
N ILE A 239 -78.92 22.16 0.42
CA ILE A 239 -78.09 21.14 -0.24
C ILE A 239 -77.76 19.99 0.72
N SER A 240 -77.40 20.31 1.97
CA SER A 240 -77.07 19.29 2.97
C SER A 240 -78.27 18.39 3.33
N ALA A 241 -79.50 18.92 3.29
CA ALA A 241 -80.72 18.14 3.51
C ALA A 241 -81.12 17.26 2.30
N HIS A 242 -80.81 17.68 1.07
CA HIS A 242 -81.08 16.91 -0.15
C HIS A 242 -80.02 15.85 -0.46
N GLY A 243 -78.80 15.95 0.09
CA GLY A 243 -77.75 14.93 -0.01
C GLY A 243 -78.05 13.62 0.75
N ALA A 244 -79.03 13.60 1.65
CA ALA A 244 -79.41 12.41 2.40
C ALA A 244 -80.45 11.52 1.69
N PHE A 245 -81.14 12.03 0.66
CA PHE A 245 -82.18 11.29 -0.06
C PHE A 245 -81.68 10.44 -1.24
N ASP A 246 -80.40 10.54 -1.62
CA ASP A 246 -79.84 9.87 -2.80
C ASP A 246 -79.08 8.56 -2.49
N MET A 247 -78.69 8.34 -1.22
CA MET A 247 -78.02 7.10 -0.80
C MET A 247 -78.97 5.89 -0.77
N SER A 248 -80.27 6.10 -0.51
CA SER A 248 -81.27 5.03 -0.47
C SER A 248 -81.66 4.51 -1.87
N GLN A 249 -81.47 5.30 -2.93
CA GLN A 249 -81.71 4.86 -4.31
C GLN A 249 -80.50 4.11 -4.90
N LEU A 250 -79.29 4.43 -4.46
CA LEU A 250 -78.06 3.71 -4.86
C LEU A 250 -77.97 2.30 -4.26
N GLU A 251 -78.42 2.08 -3.02
CA GLU A 251 -78.49 0.74 -2.42
C GLU A 251 -79.55 -0.16 -3.09
N ALA A 252 -80.66 0.42 -3.57
CA ALA A 252 -81.70 -0.33 -4.30
C ALA A 252 -81.21 -0.83 -5.67
N ILE A 253 -80.30 -0.11 -6.33
CA ILE A 253 -79.74 -0.50 -7.63
C ILE A 253 -78.65 -1.58 -7.46
N GLN A 254 -77.84 -1.53 -6.40
CA GLN A 254 -76.84 -2.57 -6.12
C GLN A 254 -77.45 -3.93 -5.74
N ASN A 255 -78.60 -3.95 -5.05
CA ASN A 255 -79.23 -5.21 -4.65
C ASN A 255 -79.96 -5.93 -5.80
N MET A 256 -80.27 -5.25 -6.91
CA MET A 256 -80.83 -5.90 -8.11
C MET A 256 -79.76 -6.46 -9.06
N SER A 257 -78.50 -6.04 -8.97
CA SER A 257 -77.42 -6.55 -9.83
C SER A 257 -76.73 -7.82 -9.31
N ALA A 258 -77.14 -8.33 -8.14
CA ALA A 258 -76.49 -9.48 -7.47
C ALA A 258 -77.29 -10.82 -7.59
N THR A 259 -78.38 -10.85 -8.36
CA THR A 259 -79.23 -12.06 -8.55
C THR A 259 -79.32 -12.56 -10.00
N HIS A 260 -78.32 -12.27 -10.84
CA HIS A 260 -78.15 -12.88 -12.15
C HIS A 260 -76.73 -13.39 -12.39
#